data_AF-A0A7K2KLU8-F1
#
_entry.id   AF-A0A7K2KLU8-F1
#
_cell.length_a   1.000
_cell.length_b   1.000
_cell.length_c   1.000
_cell.angle_alpha   90.00
_cell.angle_beta   90.00
_cell.angle_gamma   90.00
#
_symmetry.space_group_name_H-M   'P 1'
#
loop_
_entity.id
_entity.type
_entity.pdbx_description
1 polymer ?
#
loop_
_entity_poly.entity_id
_entity_poly.type
_entity_poly.pdbx_seq_one_letter_code
_entity_poly.pdbx_strand_id
1 'polypeptide(L)'
;IWLIGARGSVATTTMAGCAALVAGLHPPTGMATETPALAGAGLPPLDSLVFGGHDTTDCPLPKRAEQLTTAGVLPYGLARAVTRELETADREIRSGGPAPGDTRTTEELVTAFTHDLTDFRRRCGLNRVVVVNVASTEPASGGVGLPPSTLYAAAALRAGCPYVNFTPSTGLRHPALAAPLAAGGLPHAGRDGKTGQTLLRAVLAPMFHQRALTVRAWSGSNLLGGGDGAALADPAAAAAKNAGKERVLTDTLGPGVEGQVHIDDVPALGEWKTAWDHIAFDGFLGTRMILQTLWQGCDSALAAPLVLDLARLTARAH
;
A
#
# COMPACT_ATOMS: atom_id res chain seq x y z
N ILE A 1 8.49 -10.32 6.93
CA ILE A 1 7.51 -9.29 6.57
C ILE A 1 6.15 -9.74 7.09
N TRP A 2 5.46 -8.90 7.85
CA TRP A 2 4.12 -9.17 8.35
C TRP A 2 3.11 -8.27 7.64
N LEU A 3 2.23 -8.84 6.82
CA LEU A 3 1.28 -8.09 6.00
C LEU A 3 -0.06 -7.98 6.72
N ILE A 4 -0.59 -6.77 6.89
CA ILE A 4 -2.00 -6.56 7.28
C ILE A 4 -2.82 -6.47 5.99
N GLY A 5 -3.87 -7.29 5.87
CA GLY A 5 -4.54 -7.56 4.59
C GLY A 5 -3.78 -8.60 3.77
N ALA A 6 -3.24 -9.63 4.43
CA ALA A 6 -2.33 -10.62 3.84
C ALA A 6 -2.92 -11.43 2.67
N ARG A 7 -4.25 -11.51 2.55
CA ARG A 7 -4.96 -12.21 1.48
C ARG A 7 -5.53 -11.23 0.44
N GLY A 8 -5.23 -9.94 0.55
CA GLY A 8 -5.55 -8.93 -0.46
C GLY A 8 -4.74 -9.11 -1.75
N SER A 9 -5.15 -8.42 -2.81
CA SER A 9 -4.51 -8.48 -4.14
C SER A 9 -3.03 -8.06 -4.09
N VAL A 10 -2.74 -6.94 -3.42
CA VAL A 10 -1.36 -6.42 -3.25
C VAL A 10 -0.49 -7.40 -2.49
N ALA A 11 -0.97 -7.90 -1.34
CA ALA A 11 -0.24 -8.84 -0.50
C ALA A 11 0.07 -10.16 -1.24
N THR A 12 -0.93 -10.73 -1.89
CA THR A 12 -0.78 -11.97 -2.66
C THR A 12 0.20 -11.78 -3.82
N THR A 13 0.09 -10.66 -4.55
CA THR A 13 1.01 -10.34 -5.64
C THR A 13 2.44 -10.12 -5.14
N THR A 14 2.61 -9.52 -3.96
CA THR A 14 3.91 -9.33 -3.29
C THR A 14 4.55 -10.68 -2.97
N MET A 15 3.81 -11.60 -2.35
CA MET A 15 4.32 -12.91 -1.95
C MET A 15 4.63 -13.79 -3.16
N ALA A 16 3.71 -13.86 -4.13
CA ALA A 16 3.92 -14.61 -5.37
C ALA A 16 5.10 -14.03 -6.18
N GLY A 17 5.17 -12.70 -6.29
CA GLY A 17 6.25 -12.00 -6.98
C GLY A 17 7.60 -12.26 -6.35
N CYS A 18 7.72 -12.14 -5.02
CA CYS A 18 8.96 -12.45 -4.31
C CYS A 18 9.43 -13.89 -4.57
N ALA A 19 8.52 -14.87 -4.47
CA ALA A 19 8.84 -16.26 -4.75
C ALA A 19 9.31 -16.46 -6.21
N ALA A 20 8.67 -15.79 -7.17
CA ALA A 20 9.04 -15.83 -8.58
C ALA A 20 10.45 -15.29 -8.83
N LEU A 21 10.80 -14.16 -8.19
CA LEU A 21 12.12 -13.54 -8.29
C LEU A 21 13.20 -14.44 -7.71
N VAL A 22 12.96 -15.01 -6.52
CA VAL A 22 13.89 -15.94 -5.85
C VAL A 22 14.12 -17.19 -6.69
N ALA A 23 13.07 -17.70 -7.35
CA ALA A 23 13.15 -18.84 -8.26
C ALA A 23 13.74 -18.50 -9.64
N GLY A 24 14.10 -17.24 -9.92
CA GLY A 24 14.63 -16.80 -11.21
C GLY A 24 13.63 -16.86 -12.37
N LEU A 25 12.33 -16.88 -12.08
CA LEU A 25 11.26 -16.97 -13.09
C LEU A 25 11.02 -15.62 -13.80
N HIS A 26 11.30 -14.51 -13.12
CA HIS A 26 11.12 -13.16 -13.64
C HIS A 26 12.23 -12.22 -13.18
N PRO A 27 12.55 -11.15 -13.94
CA PRO A 27 13.42 -10.08 -13.46
C PRO A 27 12.70 -9.19 -12.42
N PRO A 28 13.44 -8.46 -11.56
CA PRO A 28 12.88 -7.61 -10.50
C PRO A 28 12.33 -6.26 -11.04
N THR A 29 11.55 -6.31 -12.12
CA THR A 29 10.97 -5.12 -12.75
C THR A 29 10.09 -4.37 -11.76
N GLY A 30 10.30 -3.05 -11.69
CA GLY A 30 9.56 -2.15 -10.80
C GLY A 30 10.14 -2.05 -9.38
N MET A 31 11.14 -2.84 -9.02
CA MET A 31 11.85 -2.72 -7.73
C MET A 31 12.98 -1.71 -7.84
N ALA A 32 12.81 -0.54 -7.21
CA ALA A 32 13.84 0.49 -7.16
C ALA A 32 15.09 -0.02 -6.44
N THR A 33 14.91 -0.89 -5.43
CA THR A 33 16.02 -1.45 -4.63
C THR A 33 16.91 -2.43 -5.39
N GLU A 34 16.49 -2.89 -6.57
CA GLU A 34 17.26 -3.77 -7.45
C GLU A 34 17.93 -3.00 -8.61
N THR A 35 17.86 -1.66 -8.60
CA THR A 35 18.56 -0.81 -9.59
C THR A 35 20.03 -0.59 -9.22
N PRO A 36 20.91 -0.26 -10.18
CA PRO A 36 22.33 0.02 -9.89
C PRO A 36 22.56 1.12 -8.86
N ALA A 37 21.66 2.09 -8.76
CA ALA A 37 21.74 3.18 -7.77
C ALA A 37 21.66 2.69 -6.32
N LEU A 38 21.08 1.50 -6.08
CA LEU A 38 20.91 0.89 -4.75
C LEU A 38 21.62 -0.46 -4.61
N ALA A 39 22.35 -0.92 -5.64
CA ALA A 39 23.16 -2.14 -5.65
C ALA A 39 24.39 -1.98 -4.74
N GLY A 40 24.19 -2.05 -3.43
CA GLY A 40 25.22 -1.78 -2.42
C GLY A 40 24.68 -1.23 -1.10
N ALA A 41 23.37 -0.96 -1.01
CA ALA A 41 22.75 -0.45 0.21
C ALA A 41 22.71 -1.46 1.38
N GLY A 42 23.17 -2.70 1.17
CA GLY A 42 23.20 -3.75 2.20
C GLY A 42 21.81 -4.19 2.64
N LEU A 43 20.85 -4.18 1.71
CA LEU A 43 19.46 -4.55 1.98
C LEU A 43 19.33 -6.07 2.19
N PRO A 44 18.39 -6.54 3.03
CA PRO A 44 18.10 -7.97 3.14
C PRO A 44 17.84 -8.58 1.75
N PRO A 45 18.48 -9.70 1.40
CA PRO A 45 18.28 -10.33 0.09
C PRO A 45 16.88 -10.95 0.01
N LEU A 46 16.33 -11.08 -1.21
CA LEU A 46 14.95 -11.53 -1.42
C LEU A 46 14.70 -12.95 -0.90
N ASP A 47 15.69 -13.83 -1.01
CA ASP A 47 15.64 -15.22 -0.55
C ASP A 47 15.63 -15.37 0.99
N SER A 48 15.99 -14.31 1.72
CA SER A 48 15.89 -14.25 3.18
C SER A 48 14.52 -13.78 3.69
N LEU A 49 13.62 -13.34 2.80
CA LEU A 49 12.33 -12.78 3.18
C LEU A 49 11.32 -13.90 3.51
N VAL A 50 10.83 -13.88 4.76
CA VAL A 50 9.74 -14.75 5.23
C VAL A 50 8.46 -13.93 5.36
N PHE A 51 7.32 -14.48 4.93
CA PHE A 51 6.02 -13.82 4.97
C PHE A 51 5.08 -14.45 6.00
N GLY A 52 4.32 -13.58 6.67
CA GLY A 52 3.18 -13.90 7.53
C GLY A 52 2.23 -12.71 7.52
N GLY A 53 1.15 -12.75 8.31
CA GLY A 53 0.25 -11.61 8.33
C GLY A 53 -1.05 -11.78 9.06
N HIS A 54 -1.92 -10.78 8.91
CA HIS A 54 -3.30 -10.80 9.36
C HIS A 54 -4.24 -10.59 8.18
N ASP A 55 -5.35 -11.32 8.17
CA ASP A 55 -6.44 -11.07 7.24
C ASP A 55 -7.79 -11.45 7.84
N THR A 56 -8.84 -10.72 7.48
CA THR A 56 -10.21 -10.97 7.94
C THR A 56 -10.94 -11.98 7.05
N THR A 57 -10.41 -12.28 5.88
CA THR A 57 -10.93 -13.31 4.98
C THR A 57 -10.29 -14.67 5.26
N ASP A 58 -11.00 -15.74 4.90
CA ASP A 58 -10.58 -17.13 5.05
C ASP A 58 -10.07 -17.75 3.74
N CYS A 59 -10.15 -17.02 2.62
CA CYS A 59 -9.73 -17.50 1.30
C CYS A 59 -8.24 -17.88 1.30
N PRO A 60 -7.86 -19.16 1.11
CA PRO A 60 -6.47 -19.60 1.12
C PRO A 60 -5.61 -18.84 0.11
N LEU A 61 -4.36 -18.53 0.47
CA LEU A 61 -3.49 -17.69 -0.36
C LEU A 61 -3.21 -18.29 -1.75
N PRO A 62 -3.00 -19.61 -1.92
CA PRO A 62 -2.90 -20.23 -3.24
C PRO A 62 -4.18 -20.03 -4.08
N LYS A 63 -5.35 -20.09 -3.43
CA LYS A 63 -6.62 -19.87 -4.14
C LYS A 63 -6.78 -18.41 -4.54
N ARG A 64 -6.37 -17.47 -3.69
CA ARG A 64 -6.34 -16.05 -4.06
C ARG A 64 -5.39 -15.80 -5.24
N ALA A 65 -4.22 -16.43 -5.26
CA ALA A 65 -3.28 -16.30 -6.37
C ALA A 65 -3.85 -16.86 -7.69
N GLU A 66 -4.61 -17.96 -7.64
CA GLU A 66 -5.34 -18.48 -8.80
C GLU A 66 -6.37 -17.45 -9.31
N GLN A 67 -7.16 -16.84 -8.42
CA GLN A 67 -8.12 -15.79 -8.81
C GLN A 67 -7.42 -14.59 -9.47
N LEU A 68 -6.27 -14.16 -8.93
CA LEU A 68 -5.48 -13.08 -9.51
C LEU A 68 -4.84 -13.45 -10.85
N THR A 69 -4.53 -14.73 -11.06
CA THR A 69 -4.09 -15.24 -12.37
C THR A 69 -5.22 -15.15 -13.38
N THR A 70 -6.44 -15.58 -13.01
CA THR A 70 -7.64 -15.46 -13.86
C THR A 70 -7.98 -14.00 -14.17
N ALA A 71 -7.75 -13.08 -13.22
CA ALA A 71 -7.94 -11.64 -13.41
C ALA A 71 -6.83 -10.96 -14.24
N GLY A 72 -5.80 -11.69 -14.65
CA GLY A 72 -4.67 -11.17 -15.42
C GLY A 72 -3.66 -10.34 -14.63
N VAL A 73 -3.72 -10.37 -13.29
CA VAL A 73 -2.76 -9.70 -12.41
C VAL A 73 -1.45 -10.48 -12.34
N LEU A 74 -1.55 -11.81 -12.19
CA LEU A 74 -0.41 -12.71 -12.19
C LEU A 74 -0.28 -13.40 -13.55
N PRO A 75 0.95 -13.60 -14.08
CA PRO A 75 1.18 -14.38 -15.28
C PRO A 75 0.59 -15.79 -15.18
N TYR A 76 0.10 -16.31 -16.31
CA TYR A 76 -0.43 -17.66 -16.37
C TYR A 76 0.60 -18.70 -15.91
N GLY A 77 0.18 -19.62 -15.06
CA GLY A 77 1.03 -20.67 -14.51
C GLY A 77 1.92 -20.24 -13.34
N LEU A 78 2.07 -18.93 -13.06
CA LEU A 78 2.92 -18.46 -11.97
C LEU A 78 2.43 -18.96 -10.61
N ALA A 79 1.14 -18.78 -10.31
CA ALA A 79 0.56 -19.22 -9.03
C ALA A 79 0.84 -20.71 -8.76
N ARG A 80 0.77 -21.55 -9.79
CA ARG A 80 1.11 -22.99 -9.71
C ARG A 80 2.61 -23.20 -9.46
N ALA A 81 3.47 -22.45 -10.14
CA ALA A 81 4.93 -22.56 -10.00
C ALA A 81 5.43 -22.20 -8.58
N VAL A 82 4.75 -21.28 -7.89
CA VAL A 82 5.11 -20.83 -6.53
C VAL A 82 4.13 -21.29 -5.44
N THR A 83 3.34 -22.32 -5.71
CA THR A 83 2.26 -22.76 -4.79
C THR A 83 2.80 -23.14 -3.42
N ARG A 84 3.94 -23.83 -3.34
CA ARG A 84 4.55 -24.26 -2.08
C ARG A 84 4.98 -23.07 -1.21
N GLU A 85 5.51 -22.03 -1.84
CA GLU A 85 5.91 -20.80 -1.18
C GLU A 85 4.68 -20.04 -0.66
N LEU A 86 3.59 -20.00 -1.45
CA LEU A 86 2.31 -19.43 -1.03
C LEU A 86 1.69 -20.19 0.14
N GLU A 87 1.66 -21.53 0.10
CA GLU A 87 1.19 -22.37 1.22
C GLU A 87 2.03 -22.16 2.48
N THR A 88 3.32 -21.90 2.32
CA THR A 88 4.23 -21.62 3.44
C THR A 88 3.92 -20.28 4.08
N ALA A 89 3.71 -19.23 3.29
CA ALA A 89 3.25 -17.94 3.80
C ALA A 89 1.85 -18.05 4.43
N ASP A 90 0.95 -18.83 3.84
CA ASP A 90 -0.43 -19.01 4.29
C ASP A 90 -0.52 -19.54 5.73
N ARG A 91 0.34 -20.50 6.10
CA ARG A 91 0.43 -21.05 7.45
C ARG A 91 0.82 -20.01 8.51
N GLU A 92 1.41 -18.90 8.10
CA GLU A 92 1.80 -17.78 8.97
C GLU A 92 0.81 -16.60 8.93
N ILE A 93 -0.32 -16.76 8.23
CA ILE A 93 -1.42 -15.81 8.29
C ILE A 93 -2.34 -16.15 9.47
N ARG A 94 -2.68 -15.14 10.27
CA ARG A 94 -3.57 -15.22 11.43
C ARG A 94 -4.87 -14.46 11.13
N SER A 95 -5.92 -14.78 11.87
CA SER A 95 -7.20 -14.06 11.78
C SER A 95 -7.02 -12.60 12.22
N GLY A 96 -7.31 -11.68 11.30
CA GLY A 96 -7.25 -10.24 11.56
C GLY A 96 -8.47 -9.72 12.30
N GLY A 97 -8.44 -8.43 12.64
CA GLY A 97 -9.54 -7.76 13.30
C GLY A 97 -9.32 -6.26 13.49
N PRO A 98 -10.21 -5.58 14.21
CA PRO A 98 -11.39 -6.13 14.89
C PRO A 98 -12.44 -6.64 13.90
N ALA A 99 -13.08 -7.76 14.21
CA ALA A 99 -14.21 -8.25 13.43
C ALA A 99 -15.50 -7.49 13.82
N PRO A 100 -16.54 -7.46 12.97
CA PRO A 100 -17.84 -6.96 13.38
C PRO A 100 -18.34 -7.70 14.64
N GLY A 101 -18.69 -6.96 15.70
CA GLY A 101 -19.13 -7.52 16.98
C GLY A 101 -18.02 -8.01 17.92
N ASP A 102 -16.76 -7.73 17.61
CA ASP A 102 -15.64 -8.01 18.50
C ASP A 102 -15.79 -7.24 19.83
N THR A 103 -15.85 -7.99 20.93
CA THR A 103 -16.06 -7.44 22.28
C THR A 103 -14.76 -7.14 23.02
N ARG A 104 -13.61 -7.49 22.43
CA ARG A 104 -12.30 -7.23 23.02
C ARG A 104 -12.05 -5.73 23.10
N THR A 105 -11.46 -5.31 24.21
CA THR A 105 -10.96 -3.96 24.40
C THR A 105 -9.80 -3.67 23.45
N THR A 106 -9.54 -2.37 23.22
CA THR A 106 -8.34 -1.90 22.51
C THR A 106 -7.07 -2.57 23.03
N GLU A 107 -6.92 -2.69 24.35
CA GLU A 107 -5.71 -3.24 24.95
C GLU A 107 -5.57 -4.76 24.71
N GLU A 108 -6.68 -5.51 24.78
CA GLU A 108 -6.69 -6.95 24.45
C GLU A 108 -6.36 -7.20 22.98
N LEU A 109 -6.91 -6.38 22.07
CA LEU A 109 -6.62 -6.47 20.64
C LEU A 109 -5.15 -6.18 20.34
N VAL A 110 -4.61 -5.08 20.87
CA VAL A 110 -3.20 -4.74 20.66
C VAL A 110 -2.29 -5.80 21.29
N THR A 111 -2.65 -6.34 22.46
CA THR A 111 -1.90 -7.44 23.10
C THR A 111 -1.88 -8.70 22.25
N ALA A 112 -3.03 -9.11 21.71
CA ALA A 112 -3.14 -10.27 20.83
C ALA A 112 -2.28 -10.09 19.56
N PHE A 113 -2.41 -8.94 18.88
CA PHE A 113 -1.61 -8.67 17.68
C PHE A 113 -0.11 -8.57 17.99
N THR A 114 0.27 -8.05 19.15
CA THR A 114 1.67 -8.02 19.61
C THR A 114 2.20 -9.43 19.82
N HIS A 115 1.39 -10.30 20.43
CA HIS A 115 1.72 -11.71 20.60
C HIS A 115 1.97 -12.38 19.25
N ASP A 116 1.10 -12.19 18.26
CA ASP A 116 1.26 -12.80 16.94
C ASP A 116 2.56 -12.36 16.24
N LEU A 117 2.91 -11.07 16.33
CA LEU A 117 4.16 -10.54 15.78
C LEU A 117 5.41 -11.14 16.46
N THR A 118 5.40 -11.23 17.79
CA THR A 118 6.54 -11.75 18.56
C THR A 118 6.66 -13.27 18.45
N ASP A 119 5.54 -13.98 18.37
CA ASP A 119 5.45 -15.41 18.12
C ASP A 119 5.99 -15.76 16.72
N PHE A 120 5.56 -15.02 15.68
CA PHE A 120 6.09 -15.16 14.33
C PHE A 120 7.61 -14.95 14.29
N ARG A 121 8.11 -13.87 14.92
CA ARG A 121 9.56 -13.62 15.03
C ARG A 121 10.29 -14.82 15.64
N ARG A 122 9.75 -15.41 16.72
CA ARG A 122 10.35 -16.53 17.43
C ARG A 122 10.29 -17.83 16.62
N ARG A 123 9.11 -18.23 16.15
CA ARG A 123 8.90 -19.52 15.44
C ARG A 123 9.67 -19.58 14.12
N CYS A 124 9.80 -18.46 13.43
CA CYS A 124 10.53 -18.39 12.17
C CYS A 124 12.01 -17.99 12.34
N GLY A 125 12.51 -17.81 13.57
CA GLY A 125 13.92 -17.48 13.84
C GLY A 125 14.38 -16.16 13.22
N LEU A 126 13.48 -15.16 13.14
CA LEU A 126 13.72 -13.94 12.37
C LEU A 126 14.53 -12.93 13.18
N ASN A 127 15.57 -12.36 12.57
CA ASN A 127 16.29 -11.22 13.17
C ASN A 127 15.38 -10.02 13.39
N ARG A 128 14.42 -9.80 12.47
CA ARG A 128 13.57 -8.60 12.41
C ARG A 128 12.21 -8.93 11.81
N VAL A 129 11.17 -8.21 12.22
CA VAL A 129 9.84 -8.24 11.60
C VAL A 129 9.46 -6.82 11.21
N VAL A 130 9.22 -6.59 9.93
CA VAL A 130 8.64 -5.34 9.42
C VAL A 130 7.16 -5.57 9.18
N VAL A 131 6.32 -4.75 9.80
CA VAL A 131 4.87 -4.76 9.62
C VAL A 131 4.51 -3.83 8.48
N VAL A 132 3.74 -4.30 7.49
CA VAL A 132 3.30 -3.51 6.36
C VAL A 132 1.78 -3.57 6.27
N ASN A 133 1.14 -2.40 6.33
CA ASN A 133 -0.29 -2.29 6.13
C ASN A 133 -0.62 -2.15 4.64
N VAL A 134 -1.30 -3.16 4.07
CA VAL A 134 -1.83 -3.19 2.71
C VAL A 134 -3.32 -3.58 2.70
N ALA A 135 -4.00 -3.41 3.84
CA ALA A 135 -5.42 -3.71 3.99
C ALA A 135 -6.31 -2.68 3.28
N SER A 136 -7.61 -2.95 3.27
CA SER A 136 -8.61 -2.01 2.74
C SER A 136 -8.50 -0.63 3.40
N THR A 137 -8.78 0.41 2.60
CA THR A 137 -8.74 1.79 3.08
C THR A 137 -9.77 2.01 4.17
N GLU A 138 -9.36 2.65 5.26
CA GLU A 138 -10.25 3.04 6.34
C GLU A 138 -10.77 4.47 6.13
N PRO A 139 -11.98 4.79 6.62
CA PRO A 139 -12.43 6.17 6.71
C PRO A 139 -11.55 6.97 7.68
N ALA A 140 -11.61 8.30 7.58
CA ALA A 140 -10.90 9.18 8.50
C ALA A 140 -11.31 8.91 9.95
N SER A 141 -10.34 8.86 10.87
CA SER A 141 -10.60 8.59 12.28
C SER A 141 -11.39 9.73 12.94
N GLY A 142 -12.67 9.50 13.23
CA GLY A 142 -13.55 10.42 13.96
C GLY A 142 -14.32 9.79 15.13
N GLY A 143 -14.08 8.52 15.43
CA GLY A 143 -14.77 7.77 16.49
C GLY A 143 -14.03 7.73 17.84
N VAL A 144 -14.70 7.17 18.85
CA VAL A 144 -14.21 7.05 20.24
C VAL A 144 -13.13 5.95 20.40
N GLY A 145 -13.02 5.03 19.43
CA GLY A 145 -12.04 3.94 19.44
C GLY A 145 -10.89 4.13 18.45
N LEU A 146 -9.78 3.41 18.67
CA LEU A 146 -8.68 3.37 17.70
C LEU A 146 -9.13 2.59 16.46
N PRO A 147 -8.92 3.12 15.24
CA PRO A 147 -9.23 2.37 14.03
C PRO A 147 -8.30 1.16 13.86
N PRO A 148 -8.68 0.14 13.07
CA PRO A 148 -7.92 -1.11 12.95
C PRO A 148 -6.45 -0.90 12.59
N SER A 149 -6.14 -0.01 11.65
CA SER A 149 -4.77 0.33 11.24
C SER A 149 -3.94 0.85 12.40
N THR A 150 -4.55 1.62 13.31
CA THR A 150 -3.91 2.15 14.51
C THR A 150 -3.69 1.04 15.55
N LEU A 151 -4.60 0.07 15.68
CA LEU A 151 -4.40 -1.10 16.56
C LEU A 151 -3.18 -1.91 16.12
N TYR A 152 -3.06 -2.19 14.81
CA TYR A 152 -1.89 -2.87 14.26
C TYR A 152 -0.61 -2.05 14.39
N ALA A 153 -0.69 -0.73 14.20
CA ALA A 153 0.45 0.16 14.38
C ALA A 153 0.92 0.18 15.85
N ALA A 154 -0.01 0.21 16.82
CA ALA A 154 0.29 0.12 18.24
C ALA A 154 0.95 -1.22 18.60
N ALA A 155 0.47 -2.32 18.01
CA ALA A 155 1.05 -3.64 18.22
C ALA A 155 2.46 -3.74 17.64
N ALA A 156 2.70 -3.15 16.47
CA ALA A 156 4.02 -3.08 15.86
C ALA A 156 5.01 -2.30 16.75
N LEU A 157 4.61 -1.13 17.26
CA LEU A 157 5.42 -0.36 18.22
C LEU A 157 5.74 -1.19 19.47
N ARG A 158 4.73 -1.84 20.05
CA ARG A 158 4.88 -2.66 21.26
C ARG A 158 5.78 -3.88 21.04
N ALA A 159 5.74 -4.48 19.86
CA ALA A 159 6.58 -5.62 19.48
C ALA A 159 8.02 -5.22 19.09
N GLY A 160 8.34 -3.92 19.04
CA GLY A 160 9.64 -3.44 18.56
C GLY A 160 9.82 -3.69 17.06
N CYS A 161 8.74 -3.59 16.29
CA CYS A 161 8.72 -3.91 14.86
C CYS A 161 8.59 -2.62 14.04
N PRO A 162 9.49 -2.36 13.08
CA PRO A 162 9.33 -1.28 12.12
C PRO A 162 8.01 -1.39 11.35
N TYR A 163 7.45 -0.25 10.93
CA TYR A 163 6.10 -0.19 10.36
C TYR A 163 6.01 0.63 9.08
N VAL A 164 5.36 0.07 8.06
CA VAL A 164 5.07 0.74 6.79
C VAL A 164 3.57 0.84 6.59
N ASN A 165 3.05 2.05 6.39
CA ASN A 165 1.65 2.23 6.01
C ASN A 165 1.54 2.44 4.50
N PHE A 166 1.08 1.44 3.75
CA PHE A 166 0.90 1.55 2.30
C PHE A 166 -0.49 2.06 1.91
N THR A 167 -1.37 2.32 2.89
CA THR A 167 -2.73 2.80 2.69
C THR A 167 -2.88 4.26 3.17
N PRO A 168 -3.96 4.97 2.83
CA PRO A 168 -4.24 6.29 3.41
C PRO A 168 -4.85 6.21 4.82
N SER A 169 -5.01 5.01 5.40
CA SER A 169 -5.53 4.82 6.76
C SER A 169 -4.65 5.52 7.81
N THR A 170 -5.19 5.75 9.01
CA THR A 170 -4.52 6.57 10.03
C THR A 170 -3.20 5.95 10.52
N GLY A 171 -3.17 4.66 10.85
CA GLY A 171 -1.97 3.95 11.32
C GLY A 171 -1.25 4.69 12.46
N LEU A 172 0.08 4.84 12.33
CA LEU A 172 0.92 5.55 13.31
C LEU A 172 0.59 7.03 13.53
N ARG A 173 -0.18 7.66 12.63
CA ARG A 173 -0.48 9.11 12.72
C ARG A 173 -1.61 9.43 13.70
N HIS A 174 -2.19 8.43 14.35
CA HIS A 174 -3.19 8.68 15.37
C HIS A 174 -2.56 9.38 16.59
N PRO A 175 -3.15 10.44 17.15
CA PRO A 175 -2.57 11.19 18.28
C PRO A 175 -2.24 10.31 19.49
N ALA A 176 -3.04 9.27 19.74
CA ALA A 176 -2.79 8.32 20.83
C ALA A 176 -1.44 7.57 20.72
N LEU A 177 -0.84 7.50 19.52
CA LEU A 177 0.44 6.84 19.29
C LEU A 177 1.62 7.82 19.21
N ALA A 178 1.41 9.13 19.35
CA ALA A 178 2.47 10.13 19.21
C ALA A 178 3.60 9.93 20.25
N ALA A 179 3.24 9.76 21.52
CA ALA A 179 4.20 9.52 22.60
C ALA A 179 4.97 8.19 22.46
N PRO A 180 4.32 7.02 22.27
CA PRO A 180 5.05 5.76 22.10
C PRO A 180 5.87 5.71 20.81
N LEU A 181 5.42 6.36 19.73
CA LEU A 181 6.19 6.48 18.49
C LEU A 181 7.49 7.27 18.72
N ALA A 182 7.42 8.41 19.39
CA ALA A 182 8.58 9.24 19.71
C ALA A 182 9.57 8.52 20.63
N ALA A 183 9.08 7.75 21.60
CA ALA A 183 9.91 6.99 22.54
C ALA A 183 10.57 5.75 21.91
N GLY A 184 9.93 5.12 20.93
CA GLY A 184 10.38 3.83 20.37
C GLY A 184 11.55 3.93 19.39
N GLY A 185 11.76 5.07 18.74
CA GLY A 185 12.83 5.26 17.75
C GLY A 185 12.77 4.31 16.54
N LEU A 186 11.63 3.64 16.33
CA LEU A 186 11.49 2.62 15.29
C LEU A 186 11.35 3.27 13.91
N PRO A 187 12.09 2.77 12.90
CA PRO A 187 11.90 3.18 11.52
C PRO A 187 10.46 2.93 11.07
N HIS A 188 9.93 3.89 10.35
CA HIS A 188 8.60 3.77 9.77
C HIS A 188 8.54 4.56 8.47
N ALA A 189 7.65 4.13 7.57
CA ALA A 189 7.44 4.77 6.28
C ALA A 189 5.94 4.89 5.97
N GLY A 190 5.59 5.89 5.17
CA GLY A 190 4.22 6.10 4.72
C GLY A 190 3.72 7.55 4.82
N ARG A 191 2.51 7.81 4.31
CA ARG A 191 1.46 6.82 3.98
C ARG A 191 1.03 6.88 2.51
N ASP A 192 0.22 5.90 2.11
CA ASP A 192 -0.47 5.81 0.81
C ASP A 192 0.47 5.61 -0.39
N GLY A 193 0.60 4.37 -0.85
CA GLY A 193 1.48 3.99 -1.93
C GLY A 193 1.22 4.75 -3.23
N LYS A 194 2.24 5.41 -3.76
CA LYS A 194 2.15 6.23 -4.99
C LYS A 194 2.46 5.39 -6.24
N THR A 195 1.43 4.75 -6.80
CA THR A 195 1.61 3.75 -7.90
C THR A 195 1.23 4.25 -9.29
N GLY A 196 0.02 4.80 -9.47
CA GLY A 196 -0.55 5.15 -10.79
C GLY A 196 -0.75 6.65 -10.99
N GLN A 197 -2.00 7.12 -10.95
CA GLN A 197 -2.35 8.54 -11.16
C GLN A 197 -1.53 9.50 -10.28
N THR A 198 -1.41 9.19 -8.99
CA THR A 198 -0.68 10.04 -8.04
C THR A 198 0.82 10.13 -8.40
N LEU A 199 1.39 9.07 -9.00
CA LEU A 199 2.75 9.10 -9.52
C LEU A 199 2.86 10.11 -10.67
N LEU A 200 1.95 10.06 -11.64
CA LEU A 200 1.91 11.05 -12.73
C LEU A 200 1.79 12.47 -12.21
N ARG A 201 0.90 12.72 -11.24
CA ARG A 201 0.75 14.03 -10.60
C ARG A 201 2.05 14.53 -9.98
N ALA A 202 2.74 13.66 -9.24
CA ALA A 202 4.00 14.01 -8.59
C ALA A 202 5.17 14.22 -9.58
N VAL A 203 5.08 13.69 -10.80
CA VAL A 203 6.10 13.91 -11.86
C VAL A 203 5.76 15.16 -12.68
N LEU A 204 4.48 15.36 -13.01
CA LEU A 204 4.04 16.44 -13.89
C LEU A 204 3.87 17.78 -13.17
N ALA A 205 3.44 17.80 -11.90
CA ALA A 205 3.28 19.06 -11.17
C ALA A 205 4.61 19.84 -11.05
N PRO A 206 5.77 19.20 -10.70
CA PRO A 206 7.05 19.90 -10.70
C PRO A 206 7.44 20.44 -12.09
N MET A 207 7.10 19.74 -13.17
CA MET A 207 7.40 20.22 -14.54
C MET A 207 6.73 21.57 -14.81
N PHE A 208 5.44 21.74 -14.46
CA PHE A 208 4.75 23.02 -14.63
C PHE A 208 5.38 24.12 -13.77
N HIS A 209 5.63 23.81 -12.49
CA HIS A 209 6.26 24.75 -11.55
C HIS A 209 7.65 25.22 -12.04
N GLN A 210 8.53 24.27 -12.39
CA GLN A 210 9.90 24.54 -12.85
C GLN A 210 9.95 25.32 -14.16
N ARG A 211 8.92 25.21 -15.00
CA ARG A 211 8.80 25.94 -16.26
C ARG A 211 8.04 27.26 -16.14
N ALA A 212 7.69 27.67 -14.92
CA ALA A 212 6.88 28.86 -14.65
C ALA A 212 5.55 28.88 -15.45
N LEU A 213 4.92 27.70 -15.56
CA LEU A 213 3.61 27.54 -16.19
C LEU A 213 2.54 27.54 -15.10
N THR A 214 1.64 28.52 -15.14
CA THR A 214 0.57 28.64 -14.13
C THR A 214 -0.51 27.60 -14.39
N VAL A 215 -0.63 26.62 -13.50
CA VAL A 215 -1.73 25.64 -13.54
C VAL A 215 -2.98 26.30 -12.97
N ARG A 216 -4.04 26.37 -13.78
CA ARG A 216 -5.34 26.94 -13.38
C ARG A 216 -6.26 25.89 -12.80
N ALA A 217 -6.32 24.73 -13.45
CA ALA A 217 -7.18 23.64 -13.01
C ALA A 217 -6.55 22.28 -13.27
N TRP A 218 -6.78 21.33 -12.36
CA TRP A 218 -6.36 19.94 -12.50
C TRP A 218 -7.43 18.99 -11.95
N SER A 219 -8.37 18.63 -12.81
CA SER A 219 -9.40 17.64 -12.49
C SER A 219 -8.98 16.24 -12.89
N GLY A 220 -9.55 15.22 -12.25
CA GLY A 220 -9.34 13.85 -12.68
C GLY A 220 -10.36 12.85 -12.14
N SER A 221 -10.39 11.68 -12.76
CA SER A 221 -11.27 10.57 -12.37
C SER A 221 -10.46 9.28 -12.30
N ASN A 222 -10.83 8.41 -11.37
CA ASN A 222 -10.28 7.06 -11.26
C ASN A 222 -11.44 6.08 -11.28
N LEU A 223 -11.46 5.23 -12.29
CA LEU A 223 -12.38 4.12 -12.40
C LEU A 223 -11.62 2.86 -12.01
N LEU A 224 -12.07 2.16 -10.99
CA LEU A 224 -11.48 0.90 -10.56
C LEU A 224 -12.53 -0.03 -9.97
N GLY A 225 -12.31 -1.34 -10.08
CA GLY A 225 -13.14 -2.37 -9.45
C GLY A 225 -12.36 -3.17 -8.41
N GLY A 226 -12.76 -4.43 -8.25
CA GLY A 226 -12.08 -5.38 -7.37
C GLY A 226 -12.21 -5.01 -5.89
N GLY A 227 -11.28 -5.48 -5.06
CA GLY A 227 -11.32 -5.24 -3.62
C GLY A 227 -11.14 -3.77 -3.23
N ASP A 228 -10.30 -3.02 -3.96
CA ASP A 228 -10.06 -1.59 -3.68
C ASP A 228 -11.25 -0.74 -4.16
N GLY A 229 -11.85 -1.03 -5.32
CA GLY A 229 -13.07 -0.37 -5.78
C GLY A 229 -14.22 -0.55 -4.78
N ALA A 230 -14.47 -1.79 -4.35
CA ALA A 230 -15.52 -2.10 -3.38
C ALA A 230 -15.29 -1.42 -2.01
N ALA A 231 -14.03 -1.32 -1.54
CA ALA A 231 -13.72 -0.61 -0.30
C ALA A 231 -13.95 0.91 -0.41
N LEU A 232 -13.76 1.48 -1.60
CA LEU A 232 -13.94 2.91 -1.87
C LEU A 232 -15.36 3.27 -2.32
N ALA A 233 -16.27 2.29 -2.37
CA ALA A 233 -17.70 2.56 -2.48
C ALA A 233 -18.24 3.26 -1.21
N ASP A 234 -17.56 3.12 -0.06
CA ASP A 234 -17.80 3.95 1.12
C ASP A 234 -17.32 5.40 0.85
N PRO A 235 -18.22 6.40 0.86
CA PRO A 235 -17.85 7.79 0.61
C PRO A 235 -16.79 8.33 1.57
N ALA A 236 -16.75 7.85 2.82
CA ALA A 236 -15.77 8.32 3.80
C ALA A 236 -14.36 7.77 3.51
N ALA A 237 -14.26 6.53 3.05
CA ALA A 237 -13.00 5.93 2.59
C ALA A 237 -12.52 6.60 1.28
N ALA A 238 -13.43 6.85 0.34
CA ALA A 238 -13.14 7.58 -0.89
C ALA A 238 -12.62 8.99 -0.61
N ALA A 239 -13.27 9.72 0.31
CA ALA A 239 -12.84 11.06 0.71
C ALA A 239 -11.42 11.08 1.30
N ALA A 240 -11.08 10.10 2.15
CA ALA A 240 -9.74 9.97 2.71
C ALA A 240 -8.67 9.76 1.62
N LYS A 241 -8.98 8.95 0.59
CA LYS A 241 -8.08 8.69 -0.55
C LYS A 241 -7.97 9.89 -1.49
N ASN A 242 -9.08 10.58 -1.77
CA ASN A 242 -9.07 11.80 -2.59
C ASN A 242 -8.27 12.94 -1.95
N ALA A 243 -8.42 13.15 -0.64
CA ALA A 243 -7.64 14.15 0.09
C ALA A 243 -6.12 13.91 0.02
N GLY A 244 -5.68 12.64 -0.02
CA GLY A 244 -4.29 12.27 -0.23
C GLY A 244 -3.75 12.66 -1.61
N LYS A 245 -4.57 12.48 -2.66
CA LYS A 245 -4.21 12.80 -4.05
C LYS A 245 -4.14 14.31 -4.30
N GLU A 246 -5.06 15.07 -3.70
CA GLU A 246 -5.08 16.53 -3.84
C GLU A 246 -3.89 17.18 -3.15
N ARG A 247 -3.49 16.66 -1.97
CA ARG A 247 -2.33 17.17 -1.23
C ARG A 247 -1.05 17.22 -2.07
N VAL A 248 -0.81 16.22 -2.92
CA VAL A 248 0.37 16.18 -3.80
C VAL A 248 0.44 17.40 -4.72
N LEU A 249 -0.70 17.87 -5.22
CA LEU A 249 -0.75 19.08 -6.05
C LEU A 249 -0.55 20.32 -5.20
N THR A 250 -1.27 20.45 -4.08
CA THR A 250 -1.17 21.62 -3.19
C THR A 250 0.24 21.83 -2.67
N ASP A 251 0.94 20.76 -2.30
CA ASP A 251 2.32 20.82 -1.78
C ASP A 251 3.32 21.30 -2.86
N THR A 252 3.01 21.10 -4.15
CA THR A 252 3.93 21.43 -5.26
C THR A 252 3.58 22.75 -5.96
N LEU A 253 2.29 23.00 -6.18
CA LEU A 253 1.77 24.13 -6.97
C LEU A 253 1.23 25.27 -6.09
N GLY A 254 1.08 25.03 -4.78
CA GLY A 254 0.42 25.95 -3.86
C GLY A 254 -1.11 25.81 -3.87
N PRO A 255 -1.79 26.54 -2.97
CA PRO A 255 -3.25 26.59 -2.94
C PRO A 255 -3.81 27.34 -4.16
N GLY A 256 -5.04 27.01 -4.57
CA GLY A 256 -5.78 27.77 -5.59
C GLY A 256 -5.84 27.15 -6.99
N VAL A 257 -5.24 25.97 -7.19
CA VAL A 257 -5.52 25.15 -8.39
C VAL A 257 -6.96 24.63 -8.29
N GLU A 258 -7.80 24.98 -9.27
CA GLU A 258 -9.18 24.51 -9.34
C GLU A 258 -9.24 23.02 -9.74
N GLY A 259 -10.39 22.39 -9.54
CA GLY A 259 -10.64 21.01 -9.96
C GLY A 259 -10.74 20.04 -8.80
N GLN A 260 -11.23 18.84 -9.10
CA GLN A 260 -11.49 17.78 -8.13
C GLN A 260 -11.01 16.45 -8.66
N VAL A 261 -10.72 15.52 -7.75
CA VAL A 261 -10.48 14.11 -8.08
C VAL A 261 -11.64 13.26 -7.61
N HIS A 262 -12.17 12.45 -8.52
CA HIS A 262 -13.20 11.47 -8.22
C HIS A 262 -12.64 10.05 -8.29
N ILE A 263 -13.26 9.17 -7.49
CA ILE A 263 -13.04 7.72 -7.52
C ILE A 263 -14.41 7.09 -7.64
N ASP A 264 -14.60 6.27 -8.67
CA ASP A 264 -15.83 5.56 -8.93
C ASP A 264 -15.56 4.05 -8.91
N ASP A 265 -16.37 3.31 -8.16
CA ASP A 265 -16.35 1.85 -8.19
C ASP A 265 -17.02 1.35 -9.47
N VAL A 266 -16.24 0.67 -10.31
CA VAL A 266 -16.70 0.06 -11.55
C VAL A 266 -16.33 -1.41 -11.51
N PRO A 267 -17.19 -2.28 -10.95
CA PRO A 267 -16.87 -3.69 -10.73
C PRO A 267 -16.39 -4.44 -11.98
N ALA A 268 -16.88 -4.05 -13.16
CA ALA A 268 -16.49 -4.62 -14.45
C ALA A 268 -15.00 -4.45 -14.80
N LEU A 269 -14.30 -3.50 -14.16
CA LEU A 269 -12.85 -3.31 -14.37
C LEU A 269 -11.99 -4.29 -13.57
N GLY A 270 -12.57 -5.01 -12.60
CA GLY A 270 -11.81 -5.95 -11.77
C GLY A 270 -10.58 -5.32 -11.12
N GLU A 271 -9.42 -5.95 -11.27
CA GLU A 271 -8.14 -5.49 -10.70
C GLU A 271 -7.42 -4.42 -11.55
N TRP A 272 -8.07 -3.94 -12.61
CA TRP A 272 -7.55 -2.90 -13.51
C TRP A 272 -8.13 -1.54 -13.15
N LYS A 273 -7.29 -0.52 -13.25
CA LYS A 273 -7.66 0.87 -13.01
C LYS A 273 -7.44 1.71 -14.25
N THR A 274 -8.42 2.56 -14.52
CA THR A 274 -8.30 3.64 -15.49
C THR A 274 -8.32 4.96 -14.74
N ALA A 275 -7.29 5.79 -14.91
CA ALA A 275 -7.27 7.14 -14.38
C ALA A 275 -7.09 8.16 -15.51
N TRP A 276 -7.85 9.23 -15.45
CA TRP A 276 -7.77 10.34 -16.40
C TRP A 276 -7.53 11.65 -15.64
N ASP A 277 -6.66 12.49 -16.19
CA ASP A 277 -6.42 13.84 -15.70
C ASP A 277 -6.61 14.85 -16.83
N HIS A 278 -7.21 15.98 -16.48
CA HIS A 278 -7.35 17.15 -17.34
C HIS A 278 -6.72 18.37 -16.68
N ILE A 279 -5.66 18.89 -17.29
CA ILE A 279 -4.80 19.92 -16.72
C ILE A 279 -4.86 21.16 -17.61
N ALA A 280 -5.48 22.23 -17.12
CA ALA A 280 -5.52 23.52 -17.78
C ALA A 280 -4.43 24.44 -17.21
N PHE A 281 -3.61 25.01 -18.09
CA PHE A 281 -2.49 25.87 -17.68
C PHE A 281 -2.26 27.00 -18.69
N ASP A 282 -1.55 28.03 -18.23
CA ASP A 282 -1.18 29.18 -19.04
C ASP A 282 0.32 29.16 -19.35
N GLY A 283 0.65 29.42 -20.61
CA GLY A 283 2.02 29.60 -21.08
C GLY A 283 2.38 31.05 -21.35
N PHE A 284 3.38 31.26 -22.20
CA PHE A 284 3.85 32.58 -22.56
C PHE A 284 2.71 33.46 -23.13
N LEU A 285 2.71 34.74 -22.75
CA LEU A 285 1.66 35.73 -23.08
C LEU A 285 0.25 35.36 -22.61
N GLY A 286 0.11 34.45 -21.63
CA GLY A 286 -1.19 33.98 -21.15
C GLY A 286 -1.88 33.01 -22.11
N THR A 287 -1.13 32.40 -23.04
CA THR A 287 -1.67 31.42 -23.99
C THR A 287 -2.19 30.20 -23.23
N ARG A 288 -3.49 29.93 -23.34
CA ARG A 288 -4.15 28.83 -22.65
C ARG A 288 -3.88 27.51 -23.35
N MET A 289 -3.48 26.50 -22.57
CA MET A 289 -3.20 25.16 -23.05
C MET A 289 -3.82 24.10 -22.13
N ILE A 290 -3.92 22.89 -22.68
CA ILE A 290 -4.46 21.73 -21.98
C ILE A 290 -3.50 20.56 -22.15
N LEU A 291 -3.20 19.86 -21.05
CA LEU A 291 -2.60 18.53 -21.06
C LEU A 291 -3.62 17.54 -20.51
N GLN A 292 -3.81 16.43 -21.21
CA GLN A 292 -4.60 15.31 -20.71
C GLN A 292 -3.70 14.08 -20.56
N THR A 293 -3.95 13.30 -19.51
CA THR A 293 -3.29 12.00 -19.35
C THR A 293 -4.34 10.91 -19.18
N LEU A 294 -4.03 9.73 -19.71
CA LEU A 294 -4.79 8.51 -19.49
C LEU A 294 -3.82 7.44 -18.99
N TRP A 295 -4.10 6.91 -17.80
CA TRP A 295 -3.38 5.81 -17.21
C TRP A 295 -4.28 4.58 -17.17
N GLN A 296 -3.81 3.47 -17.74
CA GLN A 296 -4.43 2.16 -17.59
C GLN A 296 -3.39 1.20 -17.03
N GLY A 297 -3.68 0.60 -15.88
CA GLY A 297 -2.73 -0.29 -15.23
C GLY A 297 -3.34 -1.14 -14.13
N CYS A 298 -2.61 -2.18 -13.75
CA CYS A 298 -2.96 -3.03 -12.62
C CYS A 298 -2.32 -2.47 -11.34
N ASP A 299 -3.14 -1.97 -10.40
CA ASP A 299 -2.64 -1.33 -9.18
C ASP A 299 -1.83 -2.32 -8.31
N SER A 300 -2.23 -3.59 -8.24
CA SER A 300 -1.51 -4.62 -7.48
C SER A 300 -0.12 -4.92 -8.04
N ALA A 301 0.03 -4.96 -9.36
CA ALA A 301 1.32 -5.19 -10.01
C ALA A 301 2.29 -4.01 -9.82
N LEU A 302 1.77 -2.78 -9.74
CA LEU A 302 2.56 -1.58 -9.45
C LEU A 302 2.91 -1.47 -7.96
N ALA A 303 2.01 -1.91 -7.08
CA ALA A 303 2.18 -1.83 -5.63
C ALA A 303 3.15 -2.87 -5.06
N ALA A 304 3.07 -4.12 -5.52
CA ALA A 304 3.85 -5.23 -5.00
C ALA A 304 5.37 -5.00 -4.93
N PRO A 305 6.06 -4.50 -5.99
CA PRO A 305 7.49 -4.23 -5.90
C PRO A 305 7.82 -3.14 -4.87
N LEU A 306 6.95 -2.11 -4.73
CA LEU A 306 7.14 -1.05 -3.74
C LEU A 306 6.99 -1.57 -2.30
N VAL A 307 6.12 -2.57 -2.07
CA VAL A 307 6.00 -3.23 -0.76
C VAL A 307 7.30 -3.94 -0.41
N LEU A 308 7.92 -4.66 -1.36
CA LEU A 308 9.22 -5.31 -1.14
C LEU A 308 10.33 -4.28 -0.88
N ASP A 309 10.39 -3.22 -1.69
CA ASP A 309 11.36 -2.13 -1.53
C ASP A 309 11.26 -1.49 -0.15
N LEU A 310 10.06 -1.05 0.24
CA LEU A 310 9.81 -0.39 1.51
C LEU A 310 10.11 -1.31 2.70
N ALA A 311 9.73 -2.58 2.62
CA ALA A 311 10.03 -3.53 3.68
C ALA A 311 11.55 -3.72 3.88
N ARG A 312 12.31 -3.83 2.79
CA ARG A 312 13.77 -4.00 2.83
C ARG A 312 14.49 -2.73 3.30
N LEU A 313 14.10 -1.57 2.81
CA LEU A 313 14.64 -0.28 3.25
C LEU A 313 14.37 -0.04 4.73
N THR A 314 13.13 -0.31 5.17
CA THR A 314 12.74 -0.14 6.57
C THR A 314 13.46 -1.15 7.48
N ALA A 315 13.65 -2.39 7.03
CA ALA A 315 14.43 -3.39 7.77
C ALA A 315 15.91 -2.99 7.92
N ARG A 316 16.49 -2.38 6.89
CA ARG A 316 17.88 -1.90 6.89
C ARG A 316 18.09 -0.70 7.82
N ALA A 317 17.09 0.18 7.93
CA ALA A 317 17.13 1.36 8.77
C ALA A 317 17.00 1.04 10.26
N HIS A 318 16.42 -0.11 10.62
CA HIS A 318 16.33 -0.60 11.99
C HIS A 318 17.70 -1.12 12.45
#